data_AF-A0A250KYR5-F1
#
_entry.id   AF-A0A250KYR5-F1
#
_cell.length_a   1.000
_cell.length_b   1.000
_cell.length_c   1.000
_cell.angle_alpha   90.00
_cell.angle_beta   90.00
_cell.angle_gamma   90.00
#
_symmetry.space_group_name_H-M   'P 1'
#
loop_
_entity.id
_entity.type
_entity.pdbx_description
1 polymer ?
#
loop_
_entity_poly.entity_id
_entity_poly.type
_entity_poly.pdbx_seq_one_letter_code
_entity_poly.pdbx_strand_id
1 'polypeptide(L)'
;MTELRYPNGVTETLAWNADDSLQRLSHKSGATTLAQSTYTYDGLGRRKTLTETVSGLPTLTYTYQYDPLDRLTQVDNGTASQKQSYAYDTFGNRVQQQLGNPVTQTLAYKQDAAHQLTEVRNGSLTGTLLEAYLYDQNGQLTQKCTGGTVTRPNDTSCSGASVTQYAFDSFDRLGQISGANSASFRYDDQGRRIQKTEGGVATNYLYDGQNLYGEYAATGWTTPTALYVHAGLDHPLARLTGSVGSPSATVHYYCLLALNTDMLHLGDMTQMQQLTCDEKTRRILEQRRSSQTELHRNVFRARIILGCLDGRGVMELARALNTRPNTVIKWRDRFAAGGLAGLEDRPRPGAPRQLPPDLREQILGVLEESPPPGQAVWDGGAVARRLGVSPHAVWRVLRQEGICLQRQRSWCVSTDPEFVAKAADIVGLYLAPPTNALVICVDEKPSIQALERASGYVETDSGKIVRGFKSTYKRHGTLNLFAALQVATGHVHSATTATKTREDFLAFMDQVVAETPADQELHVILDNYCTHKRNEDWLAKNPRVHFHFTPTSASWLNQVEIWFGILSRKALRGASFSSIAELRNAIEAFIANYSQNPRPFKWRKREVHGSQLKNTIVNLRN
;
A
#
# COMPACT_ATOMS: atom_id res chain seq x y z
N MET A 1 -4.02 -3.04 -11.36
CA MET A 1 -3.66 -2.88 -12.78
C MET A 1 -3.81 -4.23 -13.43
N THR A 2 -4.72 -4.35 -14.39
CA THR A 2 -4.95 -5.58 -15.16
C THR A 2 -4.37 -5.35 -16.54
N GLU A 3 -3.53 -6.28 -17.02
CA GLU A 3 -2.87 -6.19 -18.33
C GLU A 3 -3.31 -7.39 -19.18
N LEU A 4 -3.83 -7.11 -20.37
CA LEU A 4 -4.20 -8.12 -21.37
C LEU A 4 -3.34 -7.91 -22.62
N ARG A 5 -2.80 -8.99 -23.19
CA ARG A 5 -1.95 -8.94 -24.39
C ARG A 5 -2.63 -9.67 -25.54
N TYR A 6 -2.84 -8.95 -26.63
CA TYR A 6 -3.40 -9.49 -27.87
C TYR A 6 -2.30 -10.14 -28.72
N PRO A 7 -2.61 -11.19 -29.49
CA PRO A 7 -1.64 -11.86 -30.36
C PRO A 7 -1.00 -10.96 -31.44
N ASN A 8 -1.66 -9.87 -31.84
CA ASN A 8 -1.11 -8.86 -32.74
C ASN A 8 -0.07 -7.93 -32.09
N GLY A 9 0.30 -8.16 -30.82
CA GLY A 9 1.28 -7.37 -30.09
C GLY A 9 0.71 -6.14 -29.37
N VAL A 10 -0.59 -5.86 -29.53
CA VAL A 10 -1.27 -4.81 -28.75
C VAL A 10 -1.44 -5.27 -27.31
N THR A 11 -1.26 -4.35 -26.36
CA THR A 11 -1.45 -4.56 -24.93
C THR A 11 -2.54 -3.63 -24.43
N GLU A 12 -3.59 -4.18 -23.84
CA GLU A 12 -4.59 -3.45 -23.06
C GLU A 12 -4.16 -3.38 -21.59
N THR A 13 -4.42 -2.23 -20.98
CA THR A 13 -4.12 -1.97 -19.57
C THR A 13 -5.27 -1.23 -18.93
N LEU A 14 -5.82 -1.81 -17.87
CA LEU A 14 -6.82 -1.20 -16.98
C LEU A 14 -6.14 -0.73 -15.68
N ALA A 15 -6.35 0.53 -15.33
CA ALA A 15 -6.01 1.10 -14.02
C ALA A 15 -7.30 1.56 -13.32
N TRP A 16 -7.35 1.38 -12.02
CA TRP A 16 -8.51 1.62 -11.18
C TRP A 16 -8.15 2.61 -10.07
N ASN A 17 -9.10 3.45 -9.67
CA ASN A 17 -9.00 4.31 -8.50
C ASN A 17 -9.11 3.46 -7.22
N ALA A 18 -8.92 4.08 -6.06
CA ALA A 18 -8.94 3.37 -4.76
C ALA A 18 -10.34 2.89 -4.35
N ASP A 19 -11.39 3.43 -4.96
CA ASP A 19 -12.82 3.09 -4.78
C ASP A 19 -13.30 2.08 -5.84
N ASP A 20 -12.38 1.39 -6.52
CA ASP A 20 -12.64 0.45 -7.61
C ASP A 20 -13.37 1.04 -8.84
N SER A 21 -13.45 2.38 -8.97
CA SER A 21 -13.88 3.02 -10.21
C SER A 21 -12.76 2.98 -11.28
N LEU A 22 -13.13 2.85 -12.56
CA LEU A 22 -12.15 2.72 -13.65
C LEU A 22 -11.43 4.05 -13.88
N GLN A 23 -10.12 4.11 -13.61
CA GLN A 23 -9.31 5.32 -13.80
C GLN A 23 -8.83 5.47 -15.25
N ARG A 24 -8.39 4.37 -15.86
CA ARG A 24 -7.78 4.42 -17.19
C ARG A 24 -7.89 3.10 -17.92
N LEU A 25 -8.24 3.16 -19.20
CA LEU A 25 -8.15 2.08 -20.18
C LEU A 25 -7.16 2.51 -21.27
N SER A 26 -6.15 1.70 -21.56
CA SER A 26 -5.11 2.03 -22.54
C SER A 26 -4.75 0.85 -23.42
N HIS A 27 -4.69 1.07 -24.73
CA HIS A 27 -4.27 0.13 -25.75
C HIS A 27 -2.96 0.59 -26.37
N LYS A 28 -1.90 -0.23 -26.29
CA LYS A 28 -0.55 0.12 -26.76
C LYS A 28 0.02 -0.94 -27.69
N SER A 29 0.66 -0.52 -28.78
CA SER A 29 1.54 -1.39 -29.57
C SER A 29 2.99 -0.99 -29.28
N GLY A 30 3.71 -1.85 -28.55
CA GLY A 30 5.03 -1.51 -28.02
C GLY A 30 4.98 -0.27 -27.10
N ALA A 31 5.70 0.80 -27.46
CA ALA A 31 5.68 2.08 -26.74
C ALA A 31 4.57 3.03 -27.20
N THR A 32 3.94 2.76 -28.34
CA THR A 32 2.95 3.64 -28.98
C THR A 32 1.57 3.41 -28.38
N THR A 33 0.92 4.47 -27.88
CA THR A 33 -0.49 4.43 -27.47
C THR A 33 -1.38 4.52 -28.71
N LEU A 34 -2.16 3.48 -28.97
CA LEU A 34 -3.14 3.42 -30.06
C LEU A 34 -4.44 4.12 -29.66
N ALA A 35 -4.92 3.82 -28.45
CA ALA A 35 -6.09 4.45 -27.84
C ALA A 35 -5.92 4.50 -26.32
N GLN A 36 -6.46 5.53 -25.67
CA GLN A 36 -6.50 5.64 -24.22
C GLN A 36 -7.68 6.50 -23.77
N SER A 37 -8.45 5.98 -22.82
CA SER A 37 -9.51 6.70 -22.12
C SER A 37 -9.12 6.85 -20.65
N THR A 38 -9.14 8.08 -20.13
CA THR A 38 -8.85 8.38 -18.70
C THR A 38 -10.05 9.07 -18.08
N TYR A 39 -10.46 8.61 -16.90
CA TYR A 39 -11.68 9.05 -16.22
C TYR A 39 -11.35 9.70 -14.88
N THR A 40 -12.16 10.70 -14.52
CA THR A 40 -12.25 11.16 -13.13
C THR A 40 -13.71 11.15 -12.69
N TYR A 41 -13.93 11.11 -11.38
CA TYR A 41 -15.26 11.04 -10.78
C TYR A 41 -15.43 12.16 -9.74
N ASP A 42 -16.67 12.56 -9.49
CA ASP A 42 -17.00 13.48 -8.41
C ASP A 42 -17.17 12.76 -7.07
N GLY A 43 -17.50 13.50 -5.99
CA GLY A 43 -17.65 12.92 -4.65
C GLY A 43 -18.83 11.94 -4.49
N LEU A 44 -19.70 11.82 -5.50
CA LEU A 44 -20.81 10.86 -5.56
C LEU A 44 -20.52 9.69 -6.51
N GLY A 45 -19.30 9.59 -7.05
CA GLY A 45 -18.90 8.53 -7.98
C GLY A 45 -19.40 8.72 -9.41
N ARG A 46 -19.95 9.89 -9.76
CA ARG A 46 -20.41 10.20 -11.12
C ARG A 46 -19.24 10.67 -11.96
N ARG A 47 -19.19 10.30 -13.24
CA ARG A 47 -18.06 10.63 -14.14
C ARG A 47 -17.95 12.15 -14.31
N LYS A 48 -16.86 12.75 -13.83
CA LYS A 48 -16.59 14.20 -13.91
C LYS A 48 -15.85 14.57 -15.19
N THR A 49 -14.87 13.77 -15.60
CA THR A 49 -14.15 13.97 -16.87
C THR A 49 -13.88 12.66 -17.60
N LEU A 50 -13.72 12.74 -18.92
CA LEU A 50 -13.23 11.71 -19.82
C LEU A 50 -12.22 12.33 -20.78
N THR A 51 -10.96 11.89 -20.74
CA THR A 51 -9.95 12.27 -21.73
C THR A 51 -9.69 11.09 -22.65
N GLU A 52 -9.91 11.30 -23.94
CA GLU A 52 -9.69 10.32 -25.00
C GLU A 52 -8.52 10.72 -25.89
N THR A 53 -7.56 9.82 -26.01
CA THR A 53 -6.42 9.93 -26.92
C THR A 53 -6.48 8.78 -27.89
N VAL A 54 -6.55 9.07 -29.19
CA VAL A 54 -6.45 8.07 -30.26
C VAL A 54 -5.27 8.46 -31.15
N SER A 55 -4.43 7.49 -31.51
CA SER A 55 -3.23 7.72 -32.31
C SER A 55 -3.57 8.39 -33.64
N GLY A 56 -2.89 9.50 -33.93
CA GLY A 56 -3.13 10.29 -35.15
C GLY A 56 -4.33 11.24 -35.07
N LEU A 57 -5.08 11.25 -33.97
CA LEU A 57 -6.18 12.19 -33.73
C LEU A 57 -5.86 13.14 -32.56
N PRO A 58 -6.44 14.35 -32.55
CA PRO A 58 -6.36 15.24 -31.39
C PRO A 58 -6.93 14.58 -30.13
N THR A 59 -6.31 14.84 -28.98
CA THR A 59 -6.86 14.41 -27.69
C THR A 59 -8.06 15.26 -27.33
N LEU A 60 -9.18 14.62 -27.02
CA LEU A 60 -10.41 15.29 -26.59
C LEU A 60 -10.61 15.09 -25.10
N THR A 61 -10.97 16.15 -24.38
CA THR A 61 -11.30 16.06 -22.95
C THR A 61 -12.71 16.54 -22.71
N TYR A 62 -13.59 15.60 -22.41
CA TYR A 62 -14.98 15.82 -22.03
C TYR A 62 -15.08 16.09 -20.52
N THR A 63 -15.91 17.06 -20.17
CA THR A 63 -16.33 17.36 -18.81
C THR A 63 -17.84 17.18 -18.72
N TYR A 64 -18.30 16.65 -17.60
CA TYR A 64 -19.71 16.34 -17.36
C TYR A 64 -20.19 17.09 -16.12
N GLN A 65 -21.42 17.60 -16.19
CA GLN A 65 -22.09 18.23 -15.04
C GLN A 65 -23.44 17.56 -14.81
N TYR A 66 -23.86 17.55 -13.55
CA TYR A 66 -25.06 16.90 -13.10
C TYR A 66 -25.88 17.84 -12.22
N ASP A 67 -27.19 17.65 -12.17
CA ASP A 67 -28.06 18.29 -11.19
C ASP A 67 -28.06 17.53 -9.84
N PRO A 68 -28.76 18.04 -8.80
CA PRO A 68 -28.85 17.37 -7.50
C PRO A 68 -29.58 16.01 -7.51
N LEU A 69 -30.21 15.61 -8.62
CA LEU A 69 -30.88 14.31 -8.79
C LEU A 69 -30.05 13.33 -9.64
N ASP A 70 -28.74 13.59 -9.77
CA ASP A 70 -27.77 12.78 -10.53
C ASP A 70 -28.03 12.71 -12.05
N ARG A 71 -28.77 13.69 -12.61
CA ARG A 71 -29.06 13.73 -14.05
C ARG A 71 -28.05 14.60 -14.79
N LEU A 72 -27.57 14.12 -15.94
CA LEU A 72 -26.55 14.82 -16.75
C LEU A 72 -27.11 16.11 -17.37
N THR A 73 -26.59 17.26 -16.97
CA THR A 73 -27.04 18.58 -17.45
C THR A 73 -26.12 19.20 -18.50
N GLN A 74 -24.86 18.78 -18.58
CA GLN A 74 -23.91 19.34 -19.54
C GLN A 74 -22.83 18.34 -19.94
N VAL A 75 -22.44 18.39 -21.22
CA VAL A 75 -21.24 17.76 -21.76
C VAL A 75 -20.45 18.82 -22.52
N ASP A 76 -19.18 18.99 -22.19
CA ASP A 76 -18.31 19.99 -22.82
C ASP A 76 -16.94 19.38 -23.10
N ASN A 77 -16.50 19.42 -24.36
CA ASN A 77 -15.20 18.93 -24.80
C ASN A 77 -14.17 20.04 -25.07
N GLY A 78 -14.47 21.28 -24.65
CA GLY A 78 -13.68 22.47 -24.93
C GLY A 78 -13.96 23.13 -26.29
N THR A 79 -14.72 22.48 -27.17
CA THR A 79 -15.14 23.06 -28.44
C THR A 79 -16.52 23.69 -28.28
N ALA A 80 -16.56 25.03 -28.27
CA ALA A 80 -17.76 25.79 -27.95
C ALA A 80 -18.99 25.40 -28.81
N SER A 81 -18.82 25.14 -30.11
CA SER A 81 -19.90 24.71 -31.01
C SER A 81 -20.42 23.29 -30.75
N GLN A 82 -19.69 22.47 -29.99
CA GLN A 82 -20.02 21.09 -29.68
C GLN A 82 -20.53 20.91 -28.24
N LYS A 83 -20.50 21.97 -27.44
CA LYS A 83 -21.01 21.97 -26.07
C LYS A 83 -22.50 21.64 -26.06
N GLN A 84 -22.90 20.67 -25.24
CA GLN A 84 -24.29 20.25 -25.09
C GLN A 84 -24.80 20.51 -23.68
N SER A 85 -26.02 21.02 -23.56
CA SER A 85 -26.72 21.19 -22.29
C SER A 85 -28.11 20.57 -22.35
N TYR A 86 -28.61 20.05 -21.23
CA TYR A 86 -29.88 19.35 -21.14
C TYR A 86 -30.73 19.87 -19.97
N ALA A 87 -32.05 19.88 -20.17
CA ALA A 87 -33.03 20.13 -19.11
C ALA A 87 -34.02 18.97 -19.02
N TYR A 88 -34.55 18.77 -17.81
CA TYR A 88 -35.44 17.66 -17.48
C TYR A 88 -36.70 18.15 -16.75
N ASP A 89 -37.81 17.43 -16.90
CA ASP A 89 -39.01 17.63 -16.09
C ASP A 89 -38.85 17.04 -14.68
N THR A 90 -39.92 17.08 -13.88
CA THR A 90 -39.96 16.51 -12.52
C THR A 90 -39.92 14.98 -12.49
N PHE A 91 -40.22 14.31 -13.61
CA PHE A 91 -40.23 12.85 -13.74
C PHE A 91 -38.91 12.29 -14.30
N GLY A 92 -37.98 13.16 -14.69
CA GLY A 92 -36.69 12.78 -15.26
C GLY A 92 -36.68 12.67 -16.78
N ASN A 93 -37.75 13.04 -17.47
CA ASN A 93 -37.77 13.08 -18.93
C ASN A 93 -36.99 14.29 -19.43
N ARG A 94 -36.13 14.10 -20.44
CA ARG A 94 -35.43 15.21 -21.08
C ARG A 94 -36.46 16.07 -21.84
N VAL A 95 -36.56 17.35 -21.49
CA VAL A 95 -37.48 18.31 -22.13
C VAL A 95 -36.76 19.26 -23.09
N GLN A 96 -35.45 19.43 -22.94
CA GLN A 96 -34.66 20.30 -23.80
C GLN A 96 -33.24 19.78 -24.00
N GLN A 97 -32.69 20.04 -25.19
CA GLN A 97 -31.26 19.95 -25.47
C GLN A 97 -30.81 21.21 -26.20
N GLN A 98 -29.66 21.76 -25.81
CA GLN A 98 -29.02 22.88 -26.49
C GLN A 98 -27.65 22.45 -26.98
N LEU A 99 -27.25 22.94 -28.15
CA LEU A 99 -25.94 22.74 -28.76
C LEU A 99 -25.29 24.12 -29.01
N GLY A 100 -24.03 24.27 -28.62
CA GLY A 100 -23.22 25.47 -28.87
C GLY A 100 -23.09 26.40 -27.65
N ASN A 101 -22.04 27.21 -27.64
CA ASN A 101 -21.85 28.35 -26.74
C ASN A 101 -21.17 29.52 -27.50
N PRO A 102 -21.92 30.53 -27.99
CA PRO A 102 -23.36 30.72 -27.82
C PRO A 102 -24.19 29.61 -28.47
N VAL A 103 -25.40 29.39 -27.95
CA VAL A 103 -26.30 28.31 -28.41
C VAL A 103 -26.67 28.52 -29.89
N THR A 104 -26.39 27.53 -30.73
CA THR A 104 -26.70 27.52 -32.17
C THR A 104 -27.91 26.66 -32.52
N GLN A 105 -28.26 25.70 -31.66
CA GLN A 105 -29.45 24.87 -31.83
C GLN A 105 -30.09 24.59 -30.47
N THR A 106 -31.41 24.63 -30.44
CA THR A 106 -32.22 24.18 -29.30
C THR A 106 -33.24 23.18 -29.81
N LEU A 107 -33.34 22.02 -29.16
CA LEU A 107 -34.37 21.01 -29.39
C LEU A 107 -35.27 20.94 -28.16
N ALA A 108 -36.57 20.91 -28.38
CA ALA A 108 -37.58 20.69 -27.36
C ALA A 108 -38.20 19.29 -27.54
N TYR A 109 -38.35 18.56 -26.46
CA TYR A 109 -38.83 17.19 -26.43
C TYR A 109 -40.19 17.18 -25.75
N LYS A 110 -41.21 16.64 -26.42
CA LYS A 110 -42.58 16.52 -25.91
C LYS A 110 -42.87 15.07 -25.56
N GLN A 111 -43.48 14.89 -24.40
CA GLN A 111 -43.88 13.60 -23.89
C GLN A 111 -45.41 13.56 -23.77
N ASP A 112 -45.97 12.37 -23.84
CA ASP A 112 -47.37 12.16 -23.45
C ASP A 112 -47.51 11.93 -21.95
N ALA A 113 -48.75 11.63 -21.51
CA ALA A 113 -49.06 11.33 -20.11
C ALA A 113 -48.44 10.01 -19.61
N ALA A 114 -47.99 9.14 -20.50
CA ALA A 114 -47.28 7.90 -20.18
C ALA A 114 -45.75 8.07 -20.17
N HIS A 115 -45.27 9.32 -20.25
CA HIS A 115 -43.85 9.68 -20.31
C HIS A 115 -43.11 9.15 -21.55
N GLN A 116 -43.82 8.91 -22.64
CA GLN A 116 -43.25 8.47 -23.91
C GLN A 116 -42.91 9.68 -24.80
N LEU A 117 -41.73 9.69 -25.43
CA LEU A 117 -41.33 10.77 -26.33
C LEU A 117 -42.20 10.74 -27.60
N THR A 118 -43.03 11.76 -27.82
CA THR A 118 -43.94 11.83 -28.98
C THR A 118 -43.45 12.76 -30.08
N GLU A 119 -42.75 13.84 -29.72
CA GLU A 119 -42.33 14.88 -30.66
C GLU A 119 -40.97 15.47 -30.28
N VAL A 120 -40.11 15.70 -31.28
CA VAL A 120 -38.91 16.55 -31.17
C VAL A 120 -39.12 17.77 -32.05
N ARG A 121 -38.97 18.95 -31.46
CA ARG A 121 -39.26 20.24 -32.10
C ARG A 121 -38.06 21.18 -32.05
N ASN A 122 -37.97 22.08 -33.03
CA ASN A 122 -36.96 23.13 -33.05
C ASN A 122 -37.32 24.27 -32.10
N GLY A 123 -36.42 24.63 -31.18
CA GLY A 123 -36.54 25.76 -30.26
C GLY A 123 -37.45 25.51 -29.05
N SER A 124 -38.75 25.30 -29.29
CA SER A 124 -39.78 25.18 -28.26
C SER A 124 -40.82 24.11 -28.60
N LEU A 125 -41.69 23.77 -27.64
CA LEU A 125 -42.82 22.85 -27.87
C LEU A 125 -43.87 23.38 -28.87
N THR A 126 -43.80 24.67 -29.23
CA THR A 126 -44.63 25.29 -30.28
C THR A 126 -43.88 25.50 -31.60
N GLY A 127 -42.58 25.17 -31.64
CA GLY A 127 -41.75 25.30 -32.83
C GLY A 127 -41.98 24.20 -33.87
N THR A 128 -41.25 24.27 -34.98
CA THR A 128 -41.36 23.31 -36.09
C THR A 128 -41.12 21.87 -35.62
N LEU A 129 -42.01 20.96 -36.01
CA LEU A 129 -41.88 19.53 -35.74
C LEU A 129 -40.78 18.92 -36.62
N LEU A 130 -39.78 18.30 -35.98
CA LEU A 130 -38.63 17.69 -36.65
C LEU A 130 -38.73 16.17 -36.68
N GLU A 131 -39.23 15.58 -35.60
CA GLU A 131 -39.43 14.14 -35.48
C GLU A 131 -40.74 13.85 -34.75
N ALA A 132 -41.47 12.83 -35.20
CA ALA A 132 -42.69 12.34 -34.58
C ALA A 132 -42.59 10.83 -34.30
N TYR A 133 -43.14 10.43 -33.16
CA TYR A 133 -43.10 9.07 -32.65
C TYR A 133 -44.51 8.62 -32.27
N LEU A 134 -44.86 7.38 -32.63
CA LEU A 134 -46.13 6.74 -32.31
C LEU A 134 -45.88 5.45 -31.55
N TYR A 135 -46.77 5.15 -30.60
CA TYR A 135 -46.69 3.95 -29.78
C TYR A 135 -48.01 3.19 -29.86
N ASP A 136 -47.95 1.88 -29.63
CA ASP A 136 -49.16 1.09 -29.40
C ASP A 136 -49.63 1.19 -27.94
N GLN A 137 -50.72 0.48 -27.61
CA GLN A 137 -51.28 0.46 -26.26
C GLN A 137 -50.36 -0.19 -25.21
N ASN A 138 -49.38 -0.99 -25.65
CA ASN A 138 -48.38 -1.61 -24.78
C ASN A 138 -47.14 -0.72 -24.61
N GLY A 139 -47.11 0.45 -25.27
CA GLY A 139 -46.02 1.41 -25.22
C GLY A 139 -44.83 1.08 -26.12
N GLN A 140 -45.01 0.21 -27.10
CA GLN A 140 -43.99 -0.12 -28.08
C GLN A 140 -43.98 0.90 -29.20
N LEU A 141 -42.79 1.38 -29.59
CA LEU A 141 -42.63 2.34 -30.69
C LEU A 141 -43.06 1.70 -32.00
N THR A 142 -44.17 2.11 -32.61
CA THR A 142 -44.66 1.53 -33.87
C THR A 142 -44.19 2.28 -35.10
N GLN A 143 -43.96 3.60 -34.97
CA GLN A 143 -43.59 4.45 -36.11
C GLN A 143 -42.73 5.64 -35.68
N LYS A 144 -41.69 5.93 -36.45
CA LYS A 144 -40.87 7.16 -36.38
C LYS A 144 -40.92 7.89 -37.72
N CYS A 145 -41.33 9.15 -37.72
CA CYS A 145 -41.36 10.02 -38.89
C CYS A 145 -40.33 11.13 -38.76
N THR A 146 -39.47 11.31 -39.77
CA THR A 146 -38.42 12.34 -39.80
C THR A 146 -38.26 12.93 -41.19
N GLY A 147 -37.53 14.05 -41.27
CA GLY A 147 -37.09 14.64 -42.54
C GLY A 147 -38.18 15.43 -43.28
N GLY A 148 -37.76 16.49 -43.97
CA GLY A 148 -38.69 17.40 -44.64
C GLY A 148 -39.71 18.01 -43.67
N THR A 149 -40.95 18.16 -44.15
CA THR A 149 -42.08 18.59 -43.32
C THR A 149 -42.67 17.39 -42.58
N VAL A 150 -42.53 17.37 -41.25
CA VAL A 150 -43.09 16.31 -40.39
C VAL A 150 -44.44 16.76 -39.83
N THR A 151 -45.42 15.85 -39.84
CA THR A 151 -46.74 16.06 -39.21
C THR A 151 -47.13 14.87 -38.33
N ARG A 152 -47.89 15.14 -37.27
CA ARG A 152 -48.46 14.15 -36.36
C ARG A 152 -49.91 14.54 -36.06
N PRO A 153 -50.87 14.22 -36.96
CA PRO A 153 -52.27 14.62 -36.80
C PRO A 153 -52.95 14.03 -35.56
N ASN A 154 -52.53 12.85 -35.10
CA ASN A 154 -53.07 12.15 -33.94
C ASN A 154 -52.06 11.11 -33.41
N ASP A 155 -52.45 10.36 -32.39
CA ASP A 155 -51.59 9.36 -31.75
C ASP A 155 -51.40 8.06 -32.55
N THR A 156 -52.06 7.92 -33.70
CA THR A 156 -52.00 6.73 -34.55
C THR A 156 -51.46 6.99 -35.95
N SER A 157 -51.07 8.24 -36.27
CA SER A 157 -50.56 8.61 -37.58
C SER A 157 -49.54 9.75 -37.52
N CYS A 158 -48.46 9.58 -38.27
CA CYS A 158 -47.47 10.62 -38.58
C CYS A 158 -47.01 10.51 -40.04
N SER A 159 -46.48 11.59 -40.58
CA SER A 159 -45.85 11.63 -41.91
C SER A 159 -44.57 12.46 -41.89
N GLY A 160 -43.68 12.18 -42.85
CA GLY A 160 -42.39 12.85 -43.06
C GLY A 160 -41.70 12.28 -44.30
N ALA A 161 -40.58 12.86 -44.71
CA ALA A 161 -39.81 12.37 -45.85
C ALA A 161 -39.24 10.95 -45.63
N SER A 162 -39.02 10.57 -44.38
CA SER A 162 -38.62 9.23 -43.97
C SER A 162 -39.55 8.72 -42.90
N VAL A 163 -40.19 7.59 -43.17
CA VAL A 163 -41.06 6.89 -42.24
C VAL A 163 -40.46 5.52 -41.96
N THR A 164 -40.18 5.26 -40.69
CA THR A 164 -39.70 3.96 -40.21
C THR A 164 -40.78 3.34 -39.35
N GLN A 165 -41.17 2.11 -39.68
CA GLN A 165 -42.15 1.32 -38.95
C GLN A 165 -41.44 0.19 -38.22
N TYR A 166 -41.94 -0.14 -37.03
CA TYR A 166 -41.41 -1.20 -36.19
C TYR A 166 -42.54 -2.16 -35.85
N ALA A 167 -42.27 -3.46 -35.95
CA ALA A 167 -43.17 -4.51 -35.53
C ALA A 167 -42.46 -5.42 -34.54
N PHE A 168 -43.14 -5.70 -33.43
CA PHE A 168 -42.66 -6.55 -32.36
C PHE A 168 -43.40 -7.89 -32.40
N ASP A 169 -42.75 -8.94 -31.91
CA ASP A 169 -43.37 -10.25 -31.73
C ASP A 169 -44.21 -10.30 -30.43
N SER A 170 -44.87 -11.44 -30.18
CA SER A 170 -45.69 -11.63 -28.98
C SER A 170 -44.92 -11.69 -27.66
N PHE A 171 -43.59 -11.58 -27.71
CA PHE A 171 -42.70 -11.50 -26.54
C PHE A 171 -42.05 -10.12 -26.42
N ASP A 172 -42.62 -9.10 -27.08
CA ASP A 172 -42.17 -7.71 -27.06
C ASP A 172 -40.76 -7.49 -27.62
N ARG A 173 -40.31 -8.37 -28.53
CA ARG A 173 -38.99 -8.26 -29.19
C ARG A 173 -39.16 -7.70 -30.60
N LEU A 174 -38.27 -6.78 -31.00
CA LEU A 174 -38.32 -6.18 -32.34
C LEU A 174 -38.12 -7.24 -33.43
N GLY A 175 -39.16 -7.57 -34.17
CA GLY A 175 -39.15 -8.58 -35.23
C GLY A 175 -38.88 -8.01 -36.61
N GLN A 176 -39.34 -6.78 -36.88
CA GLN A 176 -39.18 -6.15 -38.19
C GLN A 176 -39.07 -4.63 -38.11
N ILE A 177 -38.24 -4.07 -38.99
CA ILE A 177 -38.16 -2.65 -39.32
C ILE A 177 -38.51 -2.52 -40.81
N SER A 178 -39.42 -1.61 -41.14
CA SER A 178 -39.84 -1.31 -42.52
C SER A 178 -39.69 0.18 -42.81
N GLY A 179 -39.35 0.56 -44.05
CA GLY A 179 -39.11 1.94 -44.45
C GLY A 179 -37.92 2.04 -45.41
N ALA A 180 -37.18 3.16 -45.35
CA ALA A 180 -35.99 3.38 -46.18
C ALA A 180 -34.87 2.38 -45.88
N ASN A 181 -34.71 1.99 -44.61
CA ASN A 181 -33.86 0.90 -44.18
C ASN A 181 -34.76 -0.19 -43.61
N SER A 182 -34.76 -1.38 -44.21
CA SER A 182 -35.57 -2.51 -43.75
C SER A 182 -34.69 -3.63 -43.20
N ALA A 183 -35.15 -4.22 -42.09
CA ALA A 183 -34.49 -5.34 -41.46
C ALA A 183 -35.50 -6.26 -40.78
N SER A 184 -35.20 -7.55 -40.67
CA SER A 184 -35.98 -8.49 -39.86
C SER A 184 -35.08 -9.31 -38.94
N PHE A 185 -35.63 -9.73 -37.80
CA PHE A 185 -34.89 -10.39 -36.74
C PHE A 185 -35.61 -11.65 -36.27
N ARG A 186 -34.86 -12.68 -35.90
CA ARG A 186 -35.38 -13.85 -35.20
C ARG A 186 -34.61 -14.08 -33.92
N TYR A 187 -35.29 -14.66 -32.95
CA TYR A 187 -34.77 -14.87 -31.61
C TYR A 187 -34.98 -16.32 -31.17
N ASP A 188 -34.14 -16.80 -30.26
CA ASP A 188 -34.35 -18.08 -29.58
C ASP A 188 -35.31 -17.95 -28.38
N ASP A 189 -35.46 -19.04 -27.63
CA ASP A 189 -36.26 -19.13 -26.41
C ASP A 189 -35.67 -18.34 -25.23
N GLN A 190 -34.39 -17.99 -25.29
CA GLN A 190 -33.71 -17.13 -24.31
C GLN A 190 -33.76 -15.64 -24.69
N GLY A 191 -34.40 -15.28 -25.81
CA GLY A 191 -34.53 -13.89 -26.26
C GLY A 191 -33.29 -13.34 -26.97
N ARG A 192 -32.32 -14.18 -27.33
CA ARG A 192 -31.11 -13.75 -28.06
C ARG A 192 -31.40 -13.74 -29.55
N ARG A 193 -30.86 -12.75 -30.27
CA ARG A 193 -31.05 -12.61 -31.73
C ARG A 193 -30.24 -13.68 -32.46
N ILE A 194 -30.89 -14.69 -33.03
CA ILE A 194 -30.27 -15.79 -33.78
C ILE A 194 -30.22 -15.54 -35.29
N GLN A 195 -30.94 -14.55 -35.80
CA GLN A 195 -30.87 -14.15 -37.21
C GLN A 195 -31.16 -12.67 -37.38
N LYS A 196 -30.45 -12.02 -38.30
CA LYS A 196 -30.74 -10.69 -38.85
C LYS A 196 -30.81 -10.78 -40.37
N THR A 197 -31.84 -10.21 -40.98
CA THR A 197 -31.89 -9.98 -42.43
C THR A 197 -31.88 -8.48 -42.68
N GLU A 198 -30.96 -7.98 -43.49
CA GLU A 198 -30.87 -6.56 -43.86
C GLU A 198 -30.38 -6.46 -45.31
N GLY A 199 -30.99 -5.58 -46.11
CA GLY A 199 -30.66 -5.48 -47.54
C GLY A 199 -30.83 -6.79 -48.32
N GLY A 200 -31.73 -7.67 -47.86
CA GLY A 200 -31.96 -9.00 -48.43
C GLY A 200 -30.94 -10.08 -48.02
N VAL A 201 -29.93 -9.74 -47.22
CA VAL A 201 -28.90 -10.68 -46.75
C VAL A 201 -29.23 -11.12 -45.33
N ALA A 202 -29.43 -12.44 -45.14
CA ALA A 202 -29.63 -13.03 -43.83
C ALA A 202 -28.32 -13.57 -43.23
N THR A 203 -28.03 -13.14 -42.01
CA THR A 203 -26.92 -13.59 -41.17
C THR A 203 -27.48 -14.32 -39.96
N ASN A 204 -27.06 -15.56 -39.78
CA ASN A 204 -27.39 -16.39 -38.62
C ASN A 204 -26.31 -16.23 -37.54
N TYR A 205 -26.70 -16.27 -36.27
CA TYR A 205 -25.82 -16.10 -35.12
C TYR A 205 -25.81 -17.36 -34.25
N LEU A 206 -24.63 -17.91 -34.00
CA LEU A 206 -24.41 -19.01 -33.06
C LEU A 206 -23.85 -18.46 -31.76
N TYR A 207 -24.39 -18.90 -30.63
CA TYR A 207 -23.94 -18.51 -29.30
C TYR A 207 -23.29 -19.69 -28.57
N ASP A 208 -22.23 -19.42 -27.80
CA ASP A 208 -21.64 -20.31 -26.80
C ASP A 208 -21.89 -19.70 -25.41
N GLY A 209 -22.79 -20.30 -24.64
CA GLY A 209 -23.35 -19.68 -23.45
C GLY A 209 -24.02 -18.34 -23.79
N GLN A 210 -23.60 -17.25 -23.15
CA GLN A 210 -24.11 -15.90 -23.46
C GLN A 210 -23.32 -15.18 -24.56
N ASN A 211 -22.18 -15.73 -25.00
CA ASN A 211 -21.31 -15.06 -25.95
C ASN A 211 -21.65 -15.42 -27.40
N LEU A 212 -21.63 -14.44 -28.28
CA LEU A 212 -21.72 -14.68 -29.72
C LEU A 212 -20.46 -15.44 -30.19
N TYR A 213 -20.61 -16.68 -30.63
CA TYR A 213 -19.50 -17.52 -31.09
C TYR A 213 -19.18 -17.32 -32.56
N GLY A 214 -20.20 -17.21 -33.42
CA GLY A 214 -19.99 -17.12 -34.86
C GLY A 214 -21.18 -16.62 -35.65
N GLU A 215 -20.86 -16.10 -36.83
CA GLU A 215 -21.82 -15.72 -37.86
C GLU A 215 -21.83 -16.78 -38.97
N TYR A 216 -23.01 -17.02 -39.53
CA TYR A 216 -23.22 -17.99 -40.59
C TYR A 216 -24.11 -17.37 -41.67
N ALA A 217 -23.96 -17.85 -42.91
CA ALA A 217 -24.84 -17.48 -44.00
C ALA A 217 -26.28 -17.98 -43.76
N ALA A 218 -27.24 -17.41 -44.49
CA ALA A 218 -28.66 -17.74 -44.42
C ALA A 218 -28.95 -19.26 -44.46
N THR A 219 -28.25 -19.99 -45.32
CA THR A 219 -28.38 -21.43 -45.56
C THR A 219 -27.06 -22.14 -45.34
N GLY A 220 -26.79 -22.54 -44.09
CA GLY A 220 -25.65 -23.40 -43.76
C GLY A 220 -25.05 -23.11 -42.39
N TRP A 221 -24.89 -24.16 -41.58
CA TRP A 221 -24.22 -24.11 -40.28
C TRP A 221 -22.86 -24.82 -40.30
N THR A 222 -22.40 -25.26 -41.47
CA THR A 222 -21.18 -26.06 -41.62
C THR A 222 -19.92 -25.21 -41.61
N THR A 223 -19.97 -24.02 -42.24
CA THR A 223 -18.82 -23.12 -42.33
C THR A 223 -19.24 -21.73 -41.83
N PRO A 224 -18.62 -21.21 -40.75
CA PRO A 224 -18.88 -19.85 -40.30
C PRO A 224 -18.41 -18.86 -41.36
N THR A 225 -19.06 -17.70 -41.45
CA THR A 225 -18.56 -16.53 -42.19
C THR A 225 -17.70 -15.64 -41.30
N ALA A 226 -17.93 -15.70 -39.99
CA ALA A 226 -17.07 -15.11 -38.98
C ALA A 226 -17.07 -15.92 -37.68
N LEU A 227 -15.95 -15.88 -36.96
CA LEU A 227 -15.82 -16.45 -35.61
C LEU A 227 -15.35 -15.38 -34.64
N TYR A 228 -15.85 -15.43 -33.41
CA TYR A 228 -15.50 -14.49 -32.36
C TYR A 228 -14.71 -15.17 -31.25
N VAL A 229 -13.69 -14.49 -30.76
CA VAL A 229 -12.94 -14.88 -29.56
C VAL A 229 -13.25 -13.86 -28.48
N HIS A 230 -13.69 -14.31 -27.31
CA HIS A 230 -14.11 -13.42 -26.22
C HIS A 230 -13.19 -13.52 -25.00
N ALA A 231 -13.10 -12.43 -24.23
CA ALA A 231 -12.47 -12.38 -22.91
C ALA A 231 -13.47 -12.03 -21.81
N GLY A 232 -14.57 -12.79 -21.77
CA GLY A 232 -15.69 -12.57 -20.86
C GLY A 232 -16.98 -12.28 -21.61
N LEU A 233 -18.03 -11.92 -20.87
CA LEU A 233 -19.30 -11.50 -21.43
C LEU A 233 -19.16 -10.13 -22.11
N ASP A 234 -19.71 -9.99 -23.31
CA ASP A 234 -19.70 -8.74 -24.11
C ASP A 234 -18.31 -8.14 -24.35
N HIS A 235 -17.29 -9.00 -24.44
CA HIS A 235 -15.90 -8.56 -24.64
C HIS A 235 -15.21 -9.32 -25.79
N PRO A 236 -15.59 -9.05 -27.06
CA PRO A 236 -14.96 -9.67 -28.22
C PRO A 236 -13.52 -9.15 -28.37
N LEU A 237 -12.56 -10.06 -28.25
CA LEU A 237 -11.13 -9.78 -28.49
C LEU A 237 -10.80 -9.75 -29.98
N ALA A 238 -11.41 -10.65 -30.75
CA ALA A 238 -11.13 -10.79 -32.17
C ALA A 238 -12.34 -11.32 -32.92
N ARG A 239 -12.51 -10.84 -34.16
CA ARG A 239 -13.40 -11.43 -35.17
C ARG A 239 -12.54 -11.96 -36.31
N LEU A 240 -12.64 -13.25 -36.58
CA LEU A 240 -11.96 -13.91 -37.68
C LEU A 240 -12.91 -13.95 -38.89
N THR A 241 -12.42 -13.60 -40.07
CA THR A 241 -13.18 -13.59 -41.33
C THR A 241 -12.38 -14.28 -42.45
N GLY A 242 -13.00 -14.51 -43.61
CA GLY A 242 -12.36 -15.14 -44.76
C GLY A 242 -12.25 -16.66 -44.61
N SER A 243 -11.04 -17.23 -44.67
CA SER A 243 -10.81 -18.67 -44.50
C SER A 243 -10.86 -19.10 -43.02
N VAL A 244 -12.00 -18.86 -42.37
CA VAL A 244 -12.24 -19.21 -40.97
C VAL A 244 -12.07 -20.72 -40.76
N GLY A 245 -11.13 -21.10 -39.87
CA GLY A 245 -10.68 -22.49 -39.66
C GLY A 245 -9.27 -22.78 -40.18
N SER A 246 -8.67 -21.87 -40.95
CA SER A 246 -7.27 -21.92 -41.40
C SER A 246 -6.41 -20.87 -40.67
N PRO A 247 -5.10 -21.11 -40.49
CA PRO A 247 -4.14 -20.06 -40.09
C PRO A 247 -4.14 -18.82 -41.01
N SER A 248 -4.72 -18.92 -42.21
CA SER A 248 -4.86 -17.83 -43.19
C SER A 248 -6.10 -16.96 -42.98
N ALA A 249 -6.90 -17.19 -41.94
CA ALA A 249 -8.05 -16.33 -41.63
C ALA A 249 -7.59 -14.90 -41.34
N THR A 250 -8.35 -13.92 -41.82
CA THR A 250 -8.12 -12.51 -41.47
C THR A 250 -8.61 -12.27 -40.06
N VAL A 251 -7.75 -11.79 -39.18
CA VAL A 251 -8.09 -11.56 -37.77
C VAL A 251 -8.19 -10.07 -37.52
N HIS A 252 -9.41 -9.61 -37.23
CA HIS A 252 -9.69 -8.24 -36.83
C HIS A 252 -9.73 -8.18 -35.30
N TYR A 253 -8.81 -7.41 -34.71
CA TYR A 253 -8.80 -7.18 -33.26
C TYR A 253 -9.60 -5.93 -32.93
N TYR A 254 -10.46 -6.04 -31.94
CA TYR A 254 -11.26 -4.92 -31.46
C TYR A 254 -10.85 -4.58 -30.04
N CYS A 255 -10.92 -3.29 -29.73
CA CYS A 255 -10.99 -2.84 -28.36
C CYS A 255 -12.25 -2.01 -28.14
N LEU A 256 -12.77 -2.12 -26.92
CA LEU A 256 -13.85 -1.27 -26.45
C LEU A 256 -13.25 0.09 -26.08
N LEU A 257 -13.83 1.17 -26.62
CA LEU A 257 -13.65 2.51 -26.07
C LEU A 257 -14.66 2.72 -24.93
N ALA A 258 -14.63 3.89 -24.29
CA ALA A 258 -15.43 4.19 -23.12
C ALA A 258 -16.91 3.74 -23.27
N LEU A 259 -17.45 3.07 -22.23
CA LEU A 259 -18.83 2.55 -22.11
C LEU A 259 -19.21 1.32 -22.96
N ASN A 260 -18.26 0.57 -23.51
CA ASN A 260 -18.55 -0.58 -24.40
C ASN A 260 -19.37 -0.21 -25.66
N THR A 261 -19.53 1.08 -25.95
CA THR A 261 -20.44 1.55 -27.01
C THR A 261 -19.78 1.68 -28.37
N ASP A 262 -18.46 1.90 -28.41
CA ASP A 262 -17.70 2.05 -29.66
C ASP A 262 -16.55 1.04 -29.72
N MET A 263 -16.50 0.24 -30.80
CA MET A 263 -15.39 -0.67 -31.06
C MET A 263 -14.39 -0.02 -32.02
N LEU A 264 -13.13 0.10 -31.60
CA LEU A 264 -12.04 0.51 -32.49
C LEU A 264 -11.36 -0.73 -33.08
N HIS A 265 -11.22 -0.75 -34.40
CA HIS A 265 -10.43 -1.77 -35.09
C HIS A 265 -8.94 -1.47 -34.94
N LEU A 266 -8.19 -2.38 -34.32
CA LEU A 266 -6.77 -2.20 -33.95
C LEU A 266 -5.77 -2.68 -35.02
N GLY A 267 -6.25 -3.04 -36.22
CA GLY A 267 -5.44 -3.48 -37.35
C GLY A 267 -5.31 -5.00 -37.52
N ASP A 268 -4.95 -5.41 -38.74
CA ASP A 268 -4.78 -6.81 -39.14
C ASP A 268 -3.38 -7.35 -38.81
N MET A 269 -3.26 -8.67 -38.59
CA MET A 269 -1.95 -9.33 -38.42
C MET A 269 -1.11 -9.21 -39.69
N THR A 270 -0.14 -8.31 -39.70
CA THR A 270 1.00 -8.40 -40.63
C THR A 270 1.98 -9.44 -40.11
N GLN A 271 2.51 -10.31 -40.99
CA GLN A 271 3.42 -11.41 -40.67
C GLN A 271 4.50 -11.00 -39.66
N MET A 272 4.68 -11.83 -38.61
CA MET A 272 5.60 -11.58 -37.51
C MET A 272 7.04 -11.28 -37.98
N GLN A 273 7.62 -10.19 -37.49
CA GLN A 273 9.06 -9.92 -37.60
C GLN A 273 9.87 -11.02 -36.87
N GLN A 274 10.90 -11.53 -37.56
CA GLN A 274 11.85 -12.49 -37.02
C GLN A 274 12.66 -11.85 -35.86
N LEU A 275 12.78 -12.55 -34.73
CA LEU A 275 13.60 -12.11 -33.61
C LEU A 275 15.08 -12.28 -33.99
N THR A 276 15.91 -11.25 -33.81
CA THR A 276 17.36 -11.30 -34.06
C THR A 276 18.14 -10.93 -32.79
N CYS A 277 19.37 -11.44 -32.66
CA CYS A 277 20.31 -11.03 -31.61
C CYS A 277 21.75 -11.12 -32.10
N ASP A 278 22.69 -10.48 -31.39
CA ASP A 278 24.11 -10.64 -31.65
C ASP A 278 24.63 -12.03 -31.22
N GLU A 279 25.78 -12.42 -31.77
CA GLU A 279 26.41 -13.72 -31.52
C GLU A 279 26.80 -13.90 -30.04
N LYS A 280 27.18 -12.81 -29.38
CA LYS A 280 27.52 -12.80 -27.95
C LYS A 280 26.32 -13.14 -27.08
N THR A 281 25.16 -12.54 -27.35
CA THR A 281 23.92 -12.84 -26.61
C THR A 281 23.44 -14.25 -26.87
N ARG A 282 23.54 -14.75 -28.11
CA ARG A 282 23.19 -16.13 -28.46
C ARG A 282 23.99 -17.14 -27.63
N ARG A 283 25.32 -16.95 -27.53
CA ARG A 283 26.19 -17.80 -26.71
C ARG A 283 25.82 -17.80 -25.22
N ILE A 284 25.46 -16.65 -24.65
CA ILE A 284 25.03 -16.55 -23.25
C ILE A 284 23.72 -17.32 -23.02
N LEU A 285 22.77 -17.25 -23.97
CA LEU A 285 21.53 -18.01 -23.89
C LEU A 285 21.79 -19.52 -23.99
N GLU A 286 22.71 -19.95 -24.85
CA GLU A 286 23.11 -21.36 -24.97
C GLU A 286 23.81 -21.90 -23.71
N GLN A 287 24.65 -21.09 -23.07
CA GLN A 287 25.24 -21.40 -21.76
C GLN A 287 24.15 -21.51 -20.68
N ARG A 288 23.21 -20.56 -20.61
CA ARG A 288 22.08 -20.64 -19.66
C ARG A 288 21.18 -21.85 -19.91
N ARG A 289 20.98 -22.26 -21.17
CA ARG A 289 20.20 -23.45 -21.53
C ARG A 289 20.85 -24.75 -21.03
N SER A 290 22.19 -24.81 -21.04
CA SER A 290 22.99 -26.00 -20.73
C SER A 290 23.53 -26.06 -19.29
N SER A 291 23.43 -24.98 -18.53
CA SER A 291 23.91 -24.92 -17.15
C SER A 291 23.11 -25.81 -16.19
N GLN A 292 23.82 -26.51 -15.30
CA GLN A 292 23.24 -27.31 -14.22
C GLN A 292 23.13 -26.54 -12.88
N THR A 293 23.76 -25.38 -12.76
CA THR A 293 23.79 -24.56 -11.54
C THR A 293 22.89 -23.32 -11.61
N GLU A 294 22.38 -23.00 -12.79
CA GLU A 294 21.50 -21.85 -13.03
C GLU A 294 20.07 -22.11 -12.53
N LEU A 295 19.38 -21.05 -12.09
CA LEU A 295 18.01 -21.17 -11.61
C LEU A 295 17.10 -21.70 -12.74
N HIS A 296 16.25 -22.68 -12.44
CA HIS A 296 15.35 -23.32 -13.41
C HIS A 296 14.56 -22.30 -14.28
N ARG A 297 14.12 -21.19 -13.67
CA ARG A 297 13.41 -20.12 -14.37
C ARG A 297 14.24 -19.43 -15.47
N ASN A 298 15.56 -19.30 -15.28
CA ASN A 298 16.47 -18.68 -16.23
C ASN A 298 16.78 -19.63 -17.38
N VAL A 299 16.99 -20.92 -17.08
CA VAL A 299 17.13 -21.99 -18.09
C VAL A 299 15.88 -22.06 -18.97
N PHE A 300 14.70 -22.00 -18.35
CA PHE A 300 13.41 -22.01 -19.04
C PHE A 300 13.24 -20.80 -19.98
N ARG A 301 13.57 -19.59 -19.52
CA ARG A 301 13.55 -18.37 -20.33
C ARG A 301 14.51 -18.47 -21.53
N ALA A 302 15.71 -19.00 -21.33
CA ALA A 302 16.69 -19.17 -22.41
C ALA A 302 16.21 -20.14 -23.50
N ARG A 303 15.54 -21.25 -23.13
CA ARG A 303 14.94 -22.19 -24.09
C ARG A 303 13.86 -21.53 -24.96
N ILE A 304 13.04 -20.65 -24.36
CA ILE A 304 12.03 -19.88 -25.09
C ILE A 304 12.70 -18.98 -26.14
N ILE A 305 13.70 -18.19 -25.74
CA ILE A 305 14.33 -17.22 -26.65
C ILE A 305 15.08 -17.90 -27.79
N LEU A 306 15.86 -18.94 -27.50
CA LEU A 306 16.56 -19.69 -28.55
C LEU A 306 15.59 -20.30 -29.56
N GLY A 307 14.48 -20.87 -29.09
CA GLY A 307 13.44 -21.38 -29.98
C GLY A 307 12.82 -20.30 -30.87
N CYS A 308 12.60 -19.09 -30.34
CA CYS A 308 12.13 -17.95 -31.13
C CYS A 308 13.17 -17.45 -32.14
N LEU A 309 14.46 -17.43 -31.78
CA LEU A 309 15.57 -17.08 -32.68
C LEU A 309 15.76 -18.11 -33.81
N ASP A 310 15.42 -19.37 -33.55
CA ASP A 310 15.42 -20.45 -34.54
C ASP A 310 14.17 -20.44 -35.44
N GLY A 311 13.31 -19.42 -35.32
CA GLY A 311 12.12 -19.24 -36.15
C GLY A 311 10.93 -20.12 -35.77
N ARG A 312 10.95 -20.80 -34.62
CA ARG A 312 9.84 -21.65 -34.18
C ARG A 312 8.64 -20.82 -33.74
N GLY A 313 7.44 -21.29 -34.06
CA GLY A 313 6.19 -20.60 -33.74
C GLY A 313 5.87 -20.59 -32.23
N VAL A 314 5.17 -19.54 -31.76
CA VAL A 314 4.78 -19.40 -30.34
C VAL A 314 4.00 -20.60 -29.82
N MET A 315 3.01 -21.08 -30.59
CA MET A 315 2.16 -22.22 -30.23
C MET A 315 2.97 -23.52 -30.16
N GLU A 316 3.92 -23.68 -31.06
CA GLU A 316 4.81 -24.84 -31.12
C GLU A 316 5.75 -24.88 -29.91
N LEU A 317 6.36 -23.74 -29.57
CA LEU A 317 7.23 -23.61 -28.40
C LEU A 317 6.46 -23.78 -27.08
N ALA A 318 5.25 -23.24 -26.99
CA ALA A 318 4.39 -23.39 -25.83
C ALA A 318 4.10 -24.88 -25.55
N ARG A 319 3.77 -25.65 -26.60
CA ARG A 319 3.54 -27.09 -26.50
C ARG A 319 4.83 -27.84 -26.14
N ALA A 320 5.94 -27.54 -26.82
CA ALA A 320 7.22 -28.22 -26.59
C ALA A 320 7.80 -27.98 -25.19
N LEU A 321 7.55 -26.81 -24.59
CA LEU A 321 8.05 -26.44 -23.26
C LEU A 321 7.00 -26.61 -22.16
N ASN A 322 5.86 -27.25 -22.46
CA ASN A 322 4.73 -27.46 -21.55
C ASN A 322 4.33 -26.18 -20.80
N THR A 323 4.10 -25.10 -21.54
CA THR A 323 3.77 -23.78 -21.00
C THR A 323 2.63 -23.11 -21.78
N ARG A 324 2.15 -21.97 -21.28
CA ARG A 324 1.12 -21.17 -21.94
C ARG A 324 1.74 -20.30 -23.04
N PRO A 325 1.08 -20.11 -24.21
CA PRO A 325 1.54 -19.20 -25.27
C PRO A 325 1.89 -17.79 -24.77
N ASN A 326 1.10 -17.25 -23.83
CA ASN A 326 1.35 -15.94 -23.23
C ASN A 326 2.69 -15.84 -22.49
N THR A 327 3.21 -16.96 -21.99
CA THR A 327 4.53 -17.00 -21.34
C THR A 327 5.65 -16.89 -22.36
N VAL A 328 5.50 -17.56 -23.50
CA VAL A 328 6.44 -17.47 -24.64
C VAL A 328 6.46 -16.05 -25.20
N ILE A 329 5.27 -15.47 -25.45
CA ILE A 329 5.10 -14.09 -25.91
C ILE A 329 5.75 -13.11 -24.93
N LYS A 330 5.42 -13.20 -23.63
CA LYS A 330 5.97 -12.33 -22.57
C LYS A 330 7.50 -12.29 -22.59
N TRP A 331 8.16 -13.45 -22.64
CA TRP A 331 9.62 -13.49 -22.58
C TRP A 331 10.26 -13.06 -23.89
N ARG A 332 9.69 -13.45 -25.03
CA ARG A 332 10.12 -12.99 -26.35
C ARG A 332 10.08 -11.47 -26.46
N ASP A 333 8.95 -10.86 -26.12
CA ASP A 333 8.78 -9.41 -26.24
C ASP A 333 9.71 -8.65 -25.28
N ARG A 334 9.93 -9.18 -24.07
CA ARG A 334 10.89 -8.60 -23.12
C ARG A 334 12.33 -8.70 -23.61
N PHE A 335 12.69 -9.82 -24.23
CA PHE A 335 14.01 -9.99 -24.83
C PHE A 335 14.19 -9.08 -26.04
N ALA A 336 13.17 -8.94 -26.89
CA ALA A 336 13.19 -7.99 -28.02
C ALA A 336 13.39 -6.55 -27.54
N ALA A 337 12.75 -6.17 -26.42
CA ALA A 337 12.81 -4.81 -25.89
C ALA A 337 14.09 -4.49 -25.08
N GLY A 338 14.71 -5.48 -24.43
CA GLY A 338 15.77 -5.24 -23.45
C GLY A 338 16.89 -6.28 -23.42
N GLY A 339 16.99 -7.13 -24.44
CA GLY A 339 17.98 -8.21 -24.53
C GLY A 339 17.97 -9.11 -23.30
N LEU A 340 19.17 -9.44 -22.79
CA LEU A 340 19.32 -10.30 -21.61
C LEU A 340 18.74 -9.69 -20.32
N ALA A 341 18.78 -8.36 -20.15
CA ALA A 341 18.21 -7.68 -18.99
C ALA A 341 16.68 -7.79 -18.96
N GLY A 342 16.03 -7.88 -20.12
CA GLY A 342 14.60 -8.13 -20.25
C GLY A 342 14.15 -9.47 -19.65
N LEU A 343 15.07 -10.42 -19.47
CA LEU A 343 14.79 -11.72 -18.88
C LEU A 343 14.80 -11.72 -17.34
N GLU A 344 15.00 -10.58 -16.68
CA GLU A 344 14.96 -10.48 -15.22
C GLU A 344 13.53 -10.33 -14.66
N ASP A 345 13.36 -10.63 -13.37
CA ASP A 345 12.08 -10.42 -12.68
C ASP A 345 11.87 -8.93 -12.39
N ARG A 346 10.71 -8.40 -12.79
CA ARG A 346 10.35 -7.01 -12.48
C ARG A 346 9.93 -6.88 -11.01
N PRO A 347 10.14 -5.70 -10.38
CA PRO A 347 9.59 -5.39 -9.06
C PRO A 347 8.08 -5.64 -9.06
N ARG A 348 7.58 -6.40 -8.09
CA ARG A 348 6.15 -6.67 -7.95
C ARG A 348 5.54 -5.60 -7.05
N PRO A 349 4.56 -4.81 -7.52
CA PRO A 349 3.81 -3.94 -6.63
C PRO A 349 3.04 -4.82 -5.64
N GLY A 350 3.25 -4.60 -4.34
CA GLY A 350 2.46 -5.27 -3.29
C GLY A 350 1.00 -4.84 -3.35
N ALA A 351 0.13 -5.53 -2.60
CA ALA A 351 -1.29 -5.20 -2.51
C ALA A 351 -1.50 -3.73 -2.10
N PRO A 352 -2.47 -3.01 -2.69
CA PRO A 352 -2.75 -1.62 -2.35
C PRO A 352 -3.20 -1.51 -0.89
N ARG A 353 -2.82 -0.39 -0.27
CA ARG A 353 -2.97 -0.14 1.16
C ARG A 353 -4.42 0.26 1.50
N GLN A 354 -5.21 -0.67 2.03
CA GLN A 354 -6.56 -0.44 2.56
C GLN A 354 -6.55 0.12 4.00
N LEU A 355 -5.98 1.30 4.22
CA LEU A 355 -6.13 2.00 5.50
C LEU A 355 -6.91 3.29 5.23
N PRO A 356 -7.95 3.62 6.01
CA PRO A 356 -8.64 4.90 5.88
C PRO A 356 -7.61 6.04 5.95
N PRO A 357 -7.71 7.07 5.10
CA PRO A 357 -6.72 8.14 5.02
C PRO A 357 -6.50 8.81 6.38
N ASP A 358 -7.58 9.01 7.14
CA ASP A 358 -7.56 9.74 8.41
C ASP A 358 -7.26 8.85 9.63
N LEU A 359 -7.13 7.53 9.44
CA LEU A 359 -6.95 6.58 10.54
C LEU A 359 -5.67 6.88 11.33
N ARG A 360 -4.66 7.42 10.64
CA ARG A 360 -3.42 7.85 11.30
C ARG A 360 -3.69 8.95 12.32
N GLU A 361 -4.32 10.05 11.92
CA GLU A 361 -4.61 11.16 12.84
C GLU A 361 -5.55 10.73 13.96
N GLN A 362 -6.54 9.90 13.66
CA GLN A 362 -7.47 9.36 14.66
C GLN A 362 -6.75 8.52 15.73
N ILE A 363 -5.82 7.65 15.34
CA ILE A 363 -5.03 6.86 16.30
C ILE A 363 -4.15 7.77 17.15
N LEU A 364 -3.49 8.77 16.55
CA LEU A 364 -2.65 9.70 17.31
C LEU A 364 -3.47 10.51 18.31
N GLY A 365 -4.64 11.01 17.93
CA GLY A 365 -5.55 11.73 18.82
C GLY A 365 -6.04 10.90 20.00
N VAL A 366 -6.45 9.64 19.76
CA VAL A 366 -6.89 8.73 20.84
C VAL A 366 -5.77 8.47 21.85
N LEU A 367 -4.52 8.38 21.41
CA LEU A 367 -3.38 8.15 22.31
C LEU A 367 -3.05 9.35 23.21
N GLU A 368 -3.62 10.54 22.96
CA GLU A 368 -3.54 11.70 23.85
C GLU A 368 -4.65 11.72 24.91
N GLU A 369 -5.73 10.96 24.68
CA GLU A 369 -6.82 10.81 25.66
C GLU A 369 -6.41 9.88 26.81
N SER A 370 -7.11 10.00 27.94
CA SER A 370 -6.96 9.04 29.04
C SER A 370 -7.40 7.64 28.61
N PRO A 371 -6.67 6.57 28.99
CA PRO A 371 -7.09 5.21 28.73
C PRO A 371 -8.49 4.91 29.30
N PRO A 372 -9.20 3.90 28.76
CA PRO A 372 -10.51 3.51 29.26
C PRO A 372 -10.49 3.19 30.76
N PRO A 373 -11.59 3.42 31.50
CA PRO A 373 -11.68 3.04 32.91
C PRO A 373 -11.28 1.58 33.15
N GLY A 374 -10.43 1.34 34.14
CA GLY A 374 -9.88 0.02 34.45
C GLY A 374 -8.59 -0.34 33.70
N GLN A 375 -8.06 0.55 32.84
CA GLN A 375 -6.77 0.38 32.16
C GLN A 375 -5.79 1.47 32.58
N ALA A 376 -4.55 1.08 32.87
CA ALA A 376 -3.48 2.03 33.20
C ALA A 376 -2.84 2.67 31.94
N VAL A 377 -2.94 2.01 30.78
CA VAL A 377 -2.39 2.44 29.49
C VAL A 377 -3.28 1.98 28.34
N TRP A 378 -3.19 2.64 27.19
CA TRP A 378 -3.78 2.15 25.95
C TRP A 378 -3.11 0.86 25.48
N ASP A 379 -3.91 -0.11 25.02
CA ASP A 379 -3.45 -1.24 24.21
C ASP A 379 -4.07 -1.20 22.81
N GLY A 380 -3.50 -1.98 21.88
CA GLY A 380 -3.96 -1.96 20.48
C GLY A 380 -5.42 -2.40 20.30
N GLY A 381 -5.96 -3.24 21.19
CA GLY A 381 -7.36 -3.67 21.17
C GLY A 381 -8.31 -2.62 21.74
N ALA A 382 -7.89 -1.86 22.75
CA ALA A 382 -8.62 -0.73 23.31
C ALA A 382 -8.73 0.42 22.30
N VAL A 383 -7.63 0.77 21.62
CA VAL A 383 -7.64 1.76 20.54
C VAL A 383 -8.54 1.32 19.38
N ALA A 384 -8.46 0.04 18.98
CA ALA A 384 -9.29 -0.52 17.93
C ALA A 384 -10.79 -0.44 18.26
N ARG A 385 -11.19 -0.82 19.49
CA ARG A 385 -12.58 -0.70 19.95
C ARG A 385 -13.07 0.73 19.99
N ARG A 386 -12.21 1.67 20.44
CA ARG A 386 -12.54 3.10 20.52
C ARG A 386 -12.81 3.72 19.14
N LEU A 387 -12.10 3.25 18.11
CA LEU A 387 -12.18 3.77 16.74
C LEU A 387 -13.05 2.92 15.79
N GLY A 388 -13.58 1.78 16.24
CA GLY A 388 -14.36 0.88 15.38
C GLY A 388 -13.58 0.22 14.24
N VAL A 389 -12.26 0.05 14.40
CA VAL A 389 -11.37 -0.51 13.36
C VAL A 389 -10.76 -1.84 13.79
N SER A 390 -10.13 -2.55 12.85
CA SER A 390 -9.42 -3.80 13.19
C SER A 390 -8.17 -3.53 14.04
N PRO A 391 -7.85 -4.37 15.05
CA PRO A 391 -6.58 -4.28 15.78
C PRO A 391 -5.35 -4.35 14.87
N HIS A 392 -5.45 -5.09 13.76
CA HIS A 392 -4.38 -5.18 12.77
C HIS A 392 -4.10 -3.84 12.08
N ALA A 393 -5.12 -3.04 11.80
CA ALA A 393 -4.97 -1.70 11.24
C ALA A 393 -4.24 -0.79 12.23
N VAL A 394 -4.62 -0.81 13.51
CA VAL A 394 -3.95 -0.07 14.58
C VAL A 394 -2.48 -0.46 14.69
N TRP A 395 -2.17 -1.75 14.84
CA TRP A 395 -0.78 -2.22 14.94
C TRP A 395 0.06 -1.93 13.69
N ARG A 396 -0.56 -1.86 12.51
CA ARG A 396 0.12 -1.47 11.28
C ARG A 396 0.54 0.00 11.31
N VAL A 397 -0.36 0.90 11.72
CA VAL A 397 -0.05 2.33 11.89
C VAL A 397 1.00 2.52 12.98
N LEU A 398 0.83 1.93 14.17
CA LEU A 398 1.80 2.05 15.27
C LEU A 398 3.21 1.58 14.86
N ARG A 399 3.33 0.48 14.11
CA ARG A 399 4.64 0.02 13.60
C ARG A 399 5.25 0.97 12.58
N GLN A 400 4.45 1.51 11.67
CA GLN A 400 4.93 2.47 10.68
C GLN A 400 5.39 3.77 11.34
N GLU A 401 4.65 4.25 12.33
CA GLU A 401 5.01 5.41 13.13
C GLU A 401 6.10 5.08 14.16
N GLY A 402 6.52 3.81 14.32
CA GLY A 402 7.49 3.41 15.33
C GLY A 402 7.06 3.68 16.78
N ILE A 403 5.75 3.68 17.05
CA ILE A 403 5.15 3.88 18.37
C ILE A 403 5.10 2.55 19.13
N CYS A 404 5.59 2.55 20.37
CA CYS A 404 5.55 1.40 21.26
C CYS A 404 4.69 1.73 22.49
N LEU A 405 3.52 1.09 22.64
CA LEU A 405 2.59 1.38 23.74
C LEU A 405 3.09 0.89 25.11
N GLN A 406 3.81 -0.24 25.15
CA GLN A 406 4.27 -0.85 26.41
C GLN A 406 5.72 -0.50 26.78
N ARG A 407 6.54 -0.11 25.80
CA ARG A 407 7.97 0.10 26.05
C ARG A 407 8.17 1.46 26.70
N GLN A 408 8.46 1.44 28.00
CA GLN A 408 8.78 2.64 28.76
C GLN A 408 10.29 2.85 28.86
N ARG A 409 10.70 4.10 28.95
CA ARG A 409 12.04 4.51 29.37
C ARG A 409 11.88 5.56 30.46
N SER A 410 12.63 5.43 31.53
CA SER A 410 12.78 6.49 32.51
C SER A 410 13.59 7.63 31.89
N TRP A 411 13.12 8.86 32.07
CA TRP A 411 13.82 10.07 31.67
C TRP A 411 14.00 10.95 32.90
N CYS A 412 15.18 11.55 33.05
CA CYS A 412 15.48 12.42 34.18
C CYS A 412 16.19 13.68 33.65
N VAL A 413 15.60 14.85 33.94
CA VAL A 413 16.26 16.15 33.72
C VAL A 413 16.58 16.72 35.09
N SER A 414 17.85 17.06 35.32
CA SER A 414 18.23 17.80 36.51
C SER A 414 17.62 19.20 36.47
N THR A 415 16.94 19.58 37.55
CA THR A 415 16.46 20.95 37.79
C THR A 415 17.34 21.68 38.82
N ASP A 416 18.53 21.15 39.12
CA ASP A 416 19.49 21.76 40.03
C ASP A 416 19.90 23.16 39.53
N PRO A 417 19.71 24.24 40.32
CA PRO A 417 20.15 25.57 39.93
C PRO A 417 21.66 25.65 39.66
N GLU A 418 22.45 24.79 40.29
CA GLU A 418 23.91 24.72 40.14
C GLU A 418 24.36 23.62 39.19
N PHE A 419 23.45 23.10 38.34
CA PHE A 419 23.74 21.97 37.44
C PHE A 419 25.03 22.17 36.64
N VAL A 420 25.19 23.34 36.00
CA VAL A 420 26.34 23.62 35.14
C VAL A 420 27.64 23.63 35.92
N ALA A 421 27.65 24.26 37.10
CA ALA A 421 28.84 24.35 37.94
C ALA A 421 29.28 22.98 38.47
N LYS A 422 28.35 22.21 39.06
CA LYS A 422 28.62 20.87 39.58
C LYS A 422 28.99 19.87 38.48
N ALA A 423 28.33 19.94 37.33
CA ALA A 423 28.66 19.09 36.19
C ALA A 423 30.04 19.44 35.60
N ALA A 424 30.37 20.73 35.50
CA ALA A 424 31.67 21.17 35.01
C ALA A 424 32.82 20.74 35.93
N ASP A 425 32.63 20.83 37.25
CA ASP A 425 33.58 20.35 38.27
C ASP A 425 33.89 18.85 38.08
N ILE A 426 32.85 18.02 38.02
CA ILE A 426 32.99 16.57 37.82
C ILE A 426 33.60 16.23 36.45
N VAL A 427 33.15 16.89 35.38
CA VAL A 427 33.71 16.68 34.04
C VAL A 427 35.18 17.11 33.99
N GLY A 428 35.54 18.18 34.70
CA GLY A 428 36.92 18.62 34.87
C GLY A 428 37.79 17.52 35.46
N LEU A 429 37.34 16.88 36.56
CA LEU A 429 38.02 15.74 37.17
C LEU A 429 38.19 14.54 36.22
N TYR A 430 37.21 14.28 35.35
CA TYR A 430 37.31 13.18 34.37
C TYR A 430 38.25 13.48 33.20
N LEU A 431 38.37 14.75 32.79
CA LEU A 431 39.18 15.14 31.63
C LEU A 431 40.63 15.47 32.00
N ALA A 432 40.82 16.17 33.11
CA ALA A 432 42.11 16.69 33.57
C ALA A 432 42.12 16.74 35.10
N PRO A 433 42.25 15.60 35.79
CA PRO A 433 42.34 15.57 37.24
C PRO A 433 43.59 16.34 37.72
N PRO A 434 43.57 16.87 38.96
CA PRO A 434 44.74 17.52 39.55
C PRO A 434 45.97 16.60 39.58
N THR A 435 47.17 17.22 39.58
CA THR A 435 48.42 16.48 39.66
C THR A 435 48.50 15.68 40.97
N ASN A 436 48.82 14.39 40.88
CA ASN A 436 48.84 13.46 42.02
C ASN A 436 47.48 13.23 42.71
N ALA A 437 46.36 13.46 42.01
CA ALA A 437 45.03 13.13 42.51
C ALA A 437 44.55 11.75 42.06
N LEU A 438 43.95 11.02 43.00
CA LEU A 438 43.16 9.83 42.77
C LEU A 438 41.68 10.23 42.67
N VAL A 439 41.07 10.08 41.49
CA VAL A 439 39.64 10.33 41.29
C VAL A 439 38.86 9.03 41.34
N ILE A 440 37.88 8.96 42.25
CA ILE A 440 36.98 7.82 42.40
C ILE A 440 35.52 8.25 42.30
N CYS A 441 34.70 7.34 41.76
CA CYS A 441 33.25 7.42 41.74
C CYS A 441 32.71 6.45 42.80
N VAL A 442 31.98 6.95 43.78
CA VAL A 442 31.44 6.13 44.88
C VAL A 442 29.93 6.20 44.88
N ASP A 443 29.31 5.05 45.10
CA ASP A 443 27.87 4.88 45.24
C ASP A 443 27.56 3.52 45.86
N GLU A 444 26.31 3.32 46.27
CA GLU A 444 25.82 2.05 46.76
C GLU A 444 24.76 1.44 45.85
N LYS A 445 24.78 0.11 45.77
CA LYS A 445 23.68 -0.68 45.24
C LYS A 445 22.91 -1.32 46.39
N PRO A 446 21.79 -0.71 46.84
CA PRO A 446 21.08 -1.19 48.00
C PRO A 446 20.19 -2.39 47.68
N SER A 447 19.86 -3.16 48.71
CA SER A 447 18.79 -4.16 48.72
C SER A 447 18.89 -5.22 47.61
N ILE A 448 20.09 -5.68 47.28
CA ILE A 448 20.32 -6.78 46.33
C ILE A 448 19.73 -8.06 46.92
N GLN A 449 18.70 -8.62 46.30
CA GLN A 449 17.97 -9.77 46.84
C GLN A 449 18.62 -11.11 46.48
N ALA A 450 18.76 -11.99 47.47
CA ALA A 450 19.05 -13.40 47.24
C ALA A 450 17.75 -14.14 46.89
N LEU A 451 17.54 -14.41 45.60
CA LEU A 451 16.36 -15.09 45.08
C LEU A 451 16.71 -16.48 44.58
N GLU A 452 16.08 -17.50 45.16
CA GLU A 452 16.19 -18.87 44.68
C GLU A 452 15.07 -19.16 43.69
N ARG A 453 15.45 -19.53 42.46
CA ARG A 453 14.52 -19.74 41.36
C ARG A 453 15.04 -20.78 40.38
N ALA A 454 14.26 -21.85 40.17
CA ALA A 454 14.54 -22.81 39.11
C ALA A 454 14.51 -22.11 37.74
N SER A 455 15.58 -22.30 36.97
CA SER A 455 15.73 -21.79 35.61
C SER A 455 16.33 -22.86 34.70
N GLY A 456 16.09 -22.74 33.40
CA GLY A 456 16.55 -23.71 32.41
C GLY A 456 16.13 -23.30 31.00
N TYR A 457 16.07 -24.26 30.10
CA TYR A 457 15.54 -24.08 28.75
C TYR A 457 14.21 -24.78 28.60
N VAL A 458 13.28 -24.13 27.92
CA VAL A 458 11.97 -24.69 27.58
C VAL A 458 11.79 -24.54 26.07
N GLU A 459 11.34 -25.61 25.43
CA GLU A 459 10.88 -25.55 24.05
C GLU A 459 9.42 -25.10 24.07
N THR A 460 9.15 -23.96 23.43
CA THR A 460 7.78 -23.46 23.25
C THR A 460 7.04 -24.29 22.20
N ASP A 461 5.71 -24.23 22.16
CA ASP A 461 4.87 -24.90 21.14
C ASP A 461 5.24 -24.53 19.68
N SER A 462 5.99 -23.45 19.48
CA SER A 462 6.53 -23.02 18.18
C SER A 462 7.86 -23.67 17.79
N GLY A 463 8.37 -24.61 18.58
CA GLY A 463 9.70 -25.24 18.42
C GLY A 463 10.87 -24.34 18.84
N LYS A 464 10.60 -23.15 19.38
CA LYS A 464 11.65 -22.23 19.83
C LYS A 464 12.13 -22.62 21.22
N ILE A 465 13.45 -22.76 21.35
CA ILE A 465 14.13 -22.95 22.63
C ILE A 465 14.36 -21.58 23.28
N VAL A 466 13.78 -21.36 24.46
CA VAL A 466 13.90 -20.11 25.23
C VAL A 466 14.40 -20.38 26.64
N ARG A 467 15.09 -19.40 27.22
CA ARG A 467 15.45 -19.46 28.64
C ARG A 467 14.18 -19.22 29.48
N GLY A 468 13.81 -20.21 30.28
CA GLY A 468 12.65 -20.18 31.16
C GLY A 468 13.05 -20.07 32.64
N PHE A 469 12.14 -19.57 33.46
CA PHE A 469 12.24 -19.61 34.92
C PHE A 469 10.86 -19.87 35.53
N LYS A 470 10.84 -20.56 36.68
CA LYS A 470 9.58 -20.87 37.39
C LYS A 470 8.97 -19.60 37.97
N SER A 471 7.67 -19.34 37.83
CA SER A 471 7.04 -18.09 38.33
C SER A 471 7.26 -17.86 39.84
N THR A 472 7.23 -18.93 40.65
CA THR A 472 7.49 -18.92 42.08
C THR A 472 8.98 -18.81 42.42
N TYR A 473 9.31 -18.07 43.48
CA TYR A 473 10.68 -17.91 43.99
C TYR A 473 10.68 -17.95 45.53
N LYS A 474 11.83 -18.28 46.13
CA LYS A 474 12.06 -18.12 47.58
C LYS A 474 12.99 -16.95 47.82
N ARG A 475 12.70 -16.14 48.85
CA ARG A 475 13.54 -15.00 49.26
C ARG A 475 14.39 -15.41 50.45
N HIS A 476 15.69 -15.18 50.36
CA HIS A 476 16.66 -15.52 51.41
C HIS A 476 17.29 -14.30 52.09
N GLY A 477 16.79 -13.09 51.79
CA GLY A 477 17.26 -11.83 52.37
C GLY A 477 17.91 -10.90 51.33
N THR A 478 18.56 -9.85 51.82
CA THR A 478 19.15 -8.79 50.99
C THR A 478 20.54 -8.39 51.45
N LEU A 479 21.38 -7.95 50.51
CA LEU A 479 22.69 -7.34 50.77
C LEU A 479 22.75 -5.93 50.20
N ASN A 480 23.55 -5.07 50.82
CA ASN A 480 23.99 -3.81 50.23
C ASN A 480 25.43 -3.96 49.75
N LEU A 481 25.78 -3.20 48.71
CA LEU A 481 27.13 -3.19 48.14
C LEU A 481 27.56 -1.74 47.94
N PHE A 482 28.61 -1.32 48.63
CA PHE A 482 29.34 -0.10 48.32
C PHE A 482 30.41 -0.40 47.26
N ALA A 483 30.60 0.52 46.32
CA ALA A 483 31.66 0.42 45.33
C ALA A 483 32.32 1.79 45.10
N ALA A 484 33.64 1.77 44.98
CA ALA A 484 34.50 2.89 44.63
C ALA A 484 35.23 2.55 43.33
N LEU A 485 34.82 3.17 42.24
CA LEU A 485 35.42 3.00 40.92
C LEU A 485 36.50 4.05 40.70
N GLN A 486 37.75 3.63 40.51
CA GLN A 486 38.84 4.50 40.09
C GLN A 486 38.68 4.87 38.61
N VAL A 487 38.53 6.16 38.33
CA VAL A 487 38.21 6.66 36.97
C VAL A 487 39.32 6.34 35.96
N ALA A 488 40.57 6.53 36.36
CA ALA A 488 41.72 6.43 35.46
C ALA A 488 42.04 4.98 35.03
N THR A 489 41.80 4.00 35.90
CA THR A 489 42.18 2.59 35.70
C THR A 489 40.98 1.68 35.47
N GLY A 490 39.81 2.07 35.97
CA GLY A 490 38.63 1.22 36.05
C GLY A 490 38.68 0.17 37.18
N HIS A 491 39.66 0.22 38.08
CA HIS A 491 39.67 -0.64 39.26
C HIS A 491 38.47 -0.31 40.17
N VAL A 492 37.93 -1.32 40.85
CA VAL A 492 36.82 -1.16 41.78
C VAL A 492 37.19 -1.75 43.12
N HIS A 493 37.18 -0.91 44.15
CA HIS A 493 37.15 -1.32 45.55
C HIS A 493 35.70 -1.44 46.01
N SER A 494 35.34 -2.44 46.80
CA SER A 494 33.95 -2.69 47.16
C SER A 494 33.79 -3.44 48.47
N ALA A 495 32.71 -3.16 49.19
CA ALA A 495 32.37 -3.87 50.42
C ALA A 495 30.87 -4.20 50.48
N THR A 496 30.54 -5.42 50.93
CA THR A 496 29.14 -5.79 51.19
C THR A 496 28.75 -5.54 52.64
N THR A 497 27.60 -4.93 52.87
CA THR A 497 27.08 -4.60 54.20
C THR A 497 25.65 -5.11 54.37
N ALA A 498 25.22 -5.31 55.62
CA ALA A 498 23.83 -5.68 55.93
C ALA A 498 22.90 -4.46 55.91
N THR A 499 23.43 -3.31 56.34
CA THR A 499 22.77 -2.01 56.38
C THR A 499 23.43 -1.03 55.41
N LYS A 500 22.87 0.17 55.28
CA LYS A 500 23.39 1.23 54.41
C LYS A 500 23.40 2.57 55.15
N THR A 501 23.82 2.55 56.41
CA THR A 501 23.83 3.76 57.24
C THR A 501 25.02 4.65 56.87
N ARG A 502 25.07 5.84 57.47
CA ARG A 502 26.23 6.73 57.30
C ARG A 502 27.49 6.10 57.87
N GLU A 503 27.38 5.40 58.99
CA GLU A 503 28.48 4.68 59.63
C GLU A 503 29.03 3.59 58.71
N ASP A 504 28.17 2.85 58.01
CA ASP A 504 28.59 1.86 57.01
C ASP A 504 29.36 2.52 55.86
N PHE A 505 28.87 3.67 55.38
CA PHE A 505 29.54 4.44 54.32
C PHE A 505 30.91 4.97 54.76
N LEU A 506 31.01 5.55 55.96
CA LEU A 506 32.28 6.06 56.48
C LEU A 506 33.28 4.93 56.75
N ALA A 507 32.83 3.79 57.26
CA ALA A 507 33.68 2.61 57.43
C ALA A 507 34.19 2.05 56.10
N PHE A 508 33.39 2.16 55.03
CA PHE A 508 33.85 1.86 53.67
C PHE A 508 34.87 2.88 53.17
N MET A 509 34.63 4.17 53.40
CA MET A 509 35.59 5.22 53.03
C MET A 509 36.91 5.11 53.78
N ASP A 510 36.91 4.69 55.04
CA ASP A 510 38.13 4.42 55.81
C ASP A 510 38.99 3.34 55.14
N GLN A 511 38.37 2.30 54.57
CA GLN A 511 39.08 1.27 53.80
C GLN A 511 39.71 1.85 52.53
N VAL A 512 38.95 2.65 51.77
CA VAL A 512 39.44 3.29 50.55
C VAL A 512 40.59 4.27 50.84
N VAL A 513 40.50 5.05 51.93
CA VAL A 513 41.55 5.98 52.35
C VAL A 513 42.81 5.23 52.78
N ALA A 514 42.68 4.11 53.49
CA ALA A 514 43.81 3.29 53.91
C ALA A 514 44.58 2.68 52.72
N GLU A 515 43.89 2.38 51.62
CA GLU A 515 44.50 1.87 50.37
C GLU A 515 45.07 2.99 49.48
N THR A 516 44.73 4.25 49.74
CA THR A 516 45.19 5.39 48.95
C THR A 516 46.58 5.86 49.44
N PRO A 517 47.59 6.00 48.54
CA PRO A 517 48.91 6.49 48.91
C PRO A 517 48.89 7.82 49.68
N ALA A 518 49.81 7.96 50.64
CA ALA A 518 49.86 9.11 51.56
C ALA A 518 50.18 10.45 50.87
N ASP A 519 50.78 10.41 49.68
CA ASP A 519 51.18 11.56 48.88
C ASP A 519 50.10 12.03 47.89
N GLN A 520 48.99 11.29 47.76
CA GLN A 520 47.90 11.59 46.83
C GLN A 520 46.72 12.28 47.51
N GLU A 521 46.05 13.16 46.75
CA GLU A 521 44.74 13.71 47.08
C GLU A 521 43.64 12.77 46.57
N LEU A 522 42.55 12.58 47.33
CA LEU A 522 41.44 11.70 46.98
C LEU A 522 40.20 12.52 46.65
N HIS A 523 39.85 12.57 45.37
CA HIS A 523 38.63 13.23 44.89
C HIS A 523 37.51 12.20 44.72
N VAL A 524 36.46 12.32 45.51
CA VAL A 524 35.36 11.37 45.60
C VAL A 524 34.11 11.99 44.99
N ILE A 525 33.64 11.42 43.88
CA ILE A 525 32.41 11.82 43.21
C ILE A 525 31.26 10.99 43.77
N LEU A 526 30.25 11.67 44.31
CA LEU A 526 29.14 11.07 45.06
C LEU A 526 27.80 11.64 44.59
N ASP A 527 26.73 10.88 44.79
CA ASP A 527 25.37 11.38 44.61
C ASP A 527 24.91 12.23 45.83
N ASN A 528 23.69 12.77 45.76
CA ASN A 528 23.13 13.63 46.81
C ASN A 528 22.39 12.87 47.94
N TYR A 529 22.63 11.56 48.08
CA TYR A 529 21.94 10.74 49.06
C TYR A 529 22.23 11.16 50.51
N CYS A 530 21.31 10.88 51.42
CA CYS A 530 21.34 11.43 52.77
C CYS A 530 22.50 10.90 53.64
N THR A 531 23.08 9.76 53.29
CA THR A 531 24.26 9.16 53.96
C THR A 531 25.57 9.84 53.52
N HIS A 532 25.63 10.37 52.30
CA HIS A 532 26.79 11.09 51.76
C HIS A 532 26.89 12.53 52.28
N LYS A 533 25.83 13.03 52.91
CA LYS A 533 25.76 14.37 53.50
C LYS A 533 26.09 14.35 54.98
N ARG A 534 26.52 15.51 55.49
CA ARG A 534 26.82 15.74 56.91
C ARG A 534 27.99 14.88 57.42
N ASN A 535 29.09 14.92 56.69
CA ASN A 535 30.32 14.16 56.93
C ASN A 535 31.51 15.09 57.27
N GLU A 536 31.23 16.31 57.72
CA GLU A 536 32.23 17.36 57.93
C GLU A 536 33.28 16.96 58.98
N ASP A 537 32.86 16.30 60.06
CA ASP A 537 33.76 15.83 61.12
C ASP A 537 34.72 14.74 60.62
N TRP A 538 34.28 13.90 59.68
CA TRP A 538 35.12 12.87 59.08
C TRP A 538 36.09 13.47 58.04
N LEU A 539 35.62 14.44 57.25
CA LEU A 539 36.47 15.17 56.30
C LEU A 539 37.54 16.01 57.01
N ALA A 540 37.22 16.60 58.17
CA ALA A 540 38.20 17.33 58.98
C ALA A 540 39.35 16.43 59.47
N LYS A 541 39.08 15.14 59.69
CA LYS A 541 40.11 14.13 60.03
C LYS A 541 40.87 13.61 58.81
N ASN A 542 40.31 13.79 57.62
CA ASN A 542 40.86 13.32 56.35
C ASN A 542 41.03 14.49 55.37
N PRO A 543 41.94 15.45 55.64
CA PRO A 543 42.03 16.71 54.90
C PRO A 543 42.43 16.55 53.42
N ARG A 544 42.92 15.37 53.03
CA ARG A 544 43.28 15.01 51.65
C ARG A 544 42.09 14.50 50.83
N VAL A 545 40.92 14.38 51.43
CA VAL A 545 39.72 13.83 50.79
C VAL A 545 38.76 14.97 50.43
N HIS A 546 38.36 15.02 49.16
CA HIS A 546 37.50 16.06 48.62
C HIS A 546 36.23 15.43 48.04
N PHE A 547 35.05 15.83 48.53
CA PHE A 547 33.77 15.33 48.04
C PHE A 547 33.20 16.24 46.95
N HIS A 548 32.84 15.65 45.83
CA HIS A 548 32.24 16.30 44.66
C HIS A 548 30.85 15.70 44.42
N PHE A 549 29.82 16.50 44.65
CA PHE A 549 28.43 16.02 44.55
C PHE A 549 27.88 16.19 43.14
N THR A 550 27.34 15.10 42.56
CA THR A 550 26.58 15.19 41.30
C THR A 550 25.39 16.14 41.45
N PRO A 551 24.97 16.86 40.40
CA PRO A 551 23.72 17.61 40.44
C PRO A 551 22.53 16.73 40.85
N THR A 552 21.52 17.31 41.50
CA THR A 552 20.29 16.58 41.81
C THR A 552 19.69 15.96 40.54
N SER A 553 19.20 14.71 40.62
CA SER A 553 18.65 13.99 39.47
C SER A 553 19.64 13.76 38.30
N ALA A 554 20.95 13.76 38.59
CA ALA A 554 22.02 13.52 37.60
C ALA A 554 22.98 12.38 37.97
N SER A 555 22.48 11.30 38.60
CA SER A 555 23.30 10.14 38.98
C SER A 555 24.00 9.46 37.79
N TRP A 556 23.49 9.64 36.57
CA TRP A 556 24.14 9.17 35.33
C TRP A 556 25.53 9.78 35.09
N LEU A 557 25.89 10.88 35.76
CA LEU A 557 27.21 11.49 35.73
C LEU A 557 28.22 10.71 36.59
N ASN A 558 27.75 9.91 37.55
CA ASN A 558 28.58 9.07 38.41
C ASN A 558 28.93 7.76 37.70
N GLN A 559 30.20 7.54 37.34
CA GLN A 559 30.58 6.43 36.47
C GLN A 559 30.44 5.04 37.12
N VAL A 560 30.41 4.96 38.45
CA VAL A 560 30.20 3.70 39.18
C VAL A 560 28.84 3.05 38.87
N GLU A 561 27.84 3.86 38.52
CA GLU A 561 26.52 3.37 38.07
C GLU A 561 26.62 2.54 36.78
N ILE A 562 27.59 2.85 35.91
CA ILE A 562 27.89 2.04 34.71
C ILE A 562 28.36 0.66 35.14
N TRP A 563 29.25 0.60 36.13
CA TRP A 563 29.79 -0.64 36.69
C TRP A 563 28.70 -1.47 37.38
N PHE A 564 27.84 -0.86 38.21
CA PHE A 564 26.67 -1.55 38.79
C PHE A 564 25.74 -2.10 37.71
N GLY A 565 25.60 -1.41 36.58
CA GLY A 565 24.90 -1.91 35.40
C GLY A 565 25.54 -3.17 34.81
N ILE A 566 26.87 -3.26 34.77
CA ILE A 566 27.61 -4.45 34.31
C ILE A 566 27.44 -5.59 35.29
N LEU A 567 27.66 -5.36 36.60
CA LEU A 567 27.42 -6.33 37.68
C LEU A 567 26.01 -6.92 37.59
N SER A 568 25.01 -6.05 37.49
CA SER A 568 23.61 -6.46 37.41
C SER A 568 23.34 -7.35 36.20
N ARG A 569 23.92 -7.06 35.04
CA ARG A 569 23.73 -7.87 33.82
C ARG A 569 24.49 -9.19 33.84
N LYS A 570 25.69 -9.22 34.40
CA LYS A 570 26.61 -10.37 34.31
C LYS A 570 26.49 -11.34 35.48
N ALA A 571 26.27 -10.84 36.71
CA ALA A 571 26.30 -11.67 37.92
C ALA A 571 24.92 -11.85 38.58
N LEU A 572 24.02 -10.87 38.45
CA LEU A 572 22.75 -10.88 39.19
C LEU A 572 21.55 -11.30 38.34
N ARG A 573 21.43 -10.77 37.11
CA ARG A 573 20.24 -10.99 36.26
C ARG A 573 20.16 -12.44 35.79
N GLY A 574 19.14 -13.14 36.26
CA GLY A 574 18.88 -14.54 35.90
C GLY A 574 19.73 -15.55 36.67
N ALA A 575 20.46 -15.11 37.69
CA ALA A 575 21.09 -16.00 38.67
C ALA A 575 20.05 -16.46 39.72
N SER A 576 20.37 -17.55 40.41
CA SER A 576 19.58 -18.11 41.51
C SER A 576 20.49 -18.32 42.70
N PHE A 577 20.08 -17.83 43.87
CA PHE A 577 20.86 -17.90 45.12
C PHE A 577 19.99 -18.49 46.23
N SER A 578 20.44 -19.58 46.85
CA SER A 578 19.77 -20.26 47.96
C SER A 578 20.08 -19.62 49.32
N SER A 579 21.01 -18.66 49.38
CA SER A 579 21.38 -17.94 50.59
C SER A 579 22.01 -16.58 50.30
N ILE A 580 22.11 -15.75 51.34
CA ILE A 580 22.87 -14.49 51.31
C ILE A 580 24.36 -14.75 51.04
N ALA A 581 24.92 -15.83 51.59
CA ALA A 581 26.33 -16.18 51.41
C ALA A 581 26.65 -16.51 49.95
N GLU A 582 25.78 -17.25 49.26
CA GLU A 582 25.94 -17.52 47.83
C GLU A 582 25.88 -16.24 46.99
N LEU A 583 24.96 -15.31 47.32
CA LEU A 583 24.90 -14.02 46.65
C LEU A 583 26.19 -13.21 46.85
N ARG A 584 26.71 -13.17 48.09
CA ARG A 584 27.99 -12.51 48.39
C ARG A 584 29.13 -13.12 47.59
N ASN A 585 29.29 -14.44 47.62
CA ASN A 585 30.34 -15.15 46.88
C ASN A 585 30.27 -14.88 45.37
N ALA A 586 29.06 -14.79 44.80
CA ALA A 586 28.89 -14.48 43.38
C ALA A 586 29.29 -13.03 43.03
N ILE A 587 29.00 -12.08 43.92
CA ILE A 587 29.45 -10.68 43.77
C ILE A 587 30.97 -10.61 43.87
N GLU A 588 31.57 -11.22 44.90
CA GLU A 588 33.02 -11.28 45.10
C GLU A 588 33.74 -11.95 43.93
N ALA A 589 33.23 -13.08 43.44
CA ALA A 589 33.78 -13.76 42.27
C ALA A 589 33.70 -12.89 41.00
N PHE A 590 32.59 -12.15 40.83
CA PHE A 590 32.47 -11.19 39.72
C PHE A 590 33.51 -10.07 39.83
N ILE A 591 33.69 -9.49 41.03
CA ILE A 591 34.68 -8.44 41.28
C ILE A 591 36.09 -8.95 41.02
N ALA A 592 36.46 -10.11 41.57
CA ALA A 592 37.77 -10.72 41.37
C ALA A 592 38.07 -10.94 39.88
N ASN A 593 37.09 -11.44 39.12
CA ASN A 593 37.22 -11.61 37.67
C ASN A 593 37.26 -10.26 36.90
N TYR A 594 36.51 -9.25 37.34
CA TYR A 594 36.53 -7.92 36.74
C TYR A 594 37.89 -7.22 36.94
N SER A 595 38.46 -7.36 38.14
CA SER A 595 39.75 -6.78 38.53
C SER A 595 40.97 -7.36 37.82
N GLN A 596 40.85 -8.49 37.12
CA GLN A 596 41.92 -9.03 36.27
C GLN A 596 42.18 -8.19 35.01
N ASN A 597 41.17 -7.49 34.50
CA ASN A 597 41.28 -6.63 33.32
C ASN A 597 40.36 -5.41 33.47
N PRO A 598 40.65 -4.53 34.44
CA PRO A 598 39.88 -3.32 34.67
C PRO A 598 40.08 -2.40 33.47
N ARG A 599 39.00 -1.72 33.08
CA ARG A 599 39.04 -0.78 31.96
C ARG A 599 38.36 0.52 32.35
N PRO A 600 39.02 1.67 32.17
CA PRO A 600 38.40 2.95 32.43
C PRO A 600 37.26 3.21 31.43
N PHE A 601 36.21 3.90 31.89
CA PHE A 601 35.12 4.28 31.02
C PHE A 601 35.46 5.57 30.26
N LYS A 602 35.71 5.43 28.95
CA LYS A 602 35.89 6.59 28.07
C LYS A 602 34.53 7.07 27.59
N TRP A 603 34.09 8.23 28.07
CA TRP A 603 32.94 8.91 27.49
C TRP A 603 33.25 9.31 26.06
N ARG A 604 32.40 8.89 25.13
CA ARG A 604 32.46 9.32 23.74
C ARG A 604 31.39 10.38 23.55
N LYS A 605 31.78 11.51 22.96
CA LYS A 605 30.81 12.55 22.56
C LYS A 605 29.82 11.91 21.59
N ARG A 606 28.58 11.77 22.04
CA ARG A 606 27.43 11.57 21.18
C ARG A 606 26.54 12.77 21.40
N GLU A 607 26.07 13.40 20.33
CA GLU A 607 24.99 14.37 20.48
C GLU A 607 23.77 13.62 21.00
N VAL A 608 23.38 13.93 22.24
CA VAL A 608 22.18 13.41 22.87
C VAL A 608 21.21 14.57 22.96
N HIS A 609 20.14 14.53 22.18
CA HIS A 609 19.06 15.50 22.30
C HIS A 609 18.26 15.18 23.56
N GLY A 610 18.19 16.13 24.47
CA GLY A 610 17.29 16.06 25.62
C GLY A 610 15.85 15.90 25.15
N SER A 611 15.14 14.85 25.60
CA SER A 611 13.72 14.65 25.31
C SER A 611 12.90 15.10 26.51
N GLN A 612 11.97 16.03 26.35
CA GLN A 612 11.07 16.41 27.44
C GLN A 612 9.76 15.61 27.35
N LEU A 613 9.15 15.30 28.51
CA LEU A 613 7.81 14.69 28.58
C LEU A 613 6.68 15.62 28.12
N LYS A 614 7.00 16.87 27.71
CA LYS A 614 6.03 17.86 27.23
C LYS A 614 5.61 17.62 25.77
N ASN A 615 6.27 16.70 25.07
CA ASN A 615 5.94 16.41 23.68
C ASN A 615 4.76 15.44 23.64
N THR A 616 3.65 15.88 23.06
CA THR A 616 2.53 14.98 22.77
C THR A 616 2.88 14.06 21.60
N ILE A 617 2.13 12.96 21.45
CA ILE A 617 2.42 12.00 20.37
C ILE A 617 2.15 12.61 18.99
N VAL A 618 1.19 13.54 18.91
CA VAL A 618 0.93 14.33 17.71
C VAL A 618 2.14 15.24 17.42
N ASN A 619 2.69 15.95 18.41
CA ASN A 619 3.87 16.81 18.22
C ASN A 619 5.13 16.04 17.78
N LEU A 620 5.29 14.79 18.19
CA LEU A 620 6.45 13.95 17.81
C LEU A 620 6.31 13.32 16.41
N ARG A 621 5.11 13.31 15.85
CA ARG A 621 4.78 12.62 14.60
C ARG A 621 4.25 13.55 13.51
N ASN A 622 4.14 14.84 13.78
CA ASN A 622 3.83 15.88 12.79
C ASN A 622 5.07 16.39 12.06
#